data_AF-A0A3P3QTP2-F1
#
_entry.id   AF-A0A3P3QTP2-F1
#
_cell.length_a   1.000
_cell.length_b   1.000
_cell.length_c   1.000
_cell.angle_alpha   90.00
_cell.angle_beta   90.00
_cell.angle_gamma   90.00
#
_symmetry.space_group_name_H-M   'P 1'
#
loop_
_entity.id
_entity.type
_entity.pdbx_description
1 polymer ?
#
loop_
_entity_poly.entity_id
_entity_poly.type
_entity_poly.pdbx_seq_one_letter_code
_entity_poly.pdbx_strand_id
1 'polypeptide(L)'
;MNIDFNKIAEFCVTKNQKKKIAILQKKFSFNNSKSREALTDLISSLCVNKIYEPFKIIIPAILQVRFEEDFEIWGDVEYIIGLLNESPIISSDQKKQSFELLKSVTEYKSQKGAQEGLDNYFARHLSLYFVEEGMENVKEAIEDDDLELEYFMRLGLLSSASVVKIICNSTNDLLEKQMNEIILKQIQALHEEKLLKYS
;
A
#
# COMPACT_ATOMS: atom_id res chain seq x y z
N MET A 1 16.71 -2.72 6.86
CA MET A 1 15.81 -1.55 6.77
C MET A 1 15.93 -0.74 8.05
N ASN A 2 16.09 0.59 7.96
CA ASN A 2 16.22 1.47 9.13
C ASN A 2 15.09 2.50 9.12
N ILE A 3 14.08 2.31 9.97
CA ILE A 3 12.96 3.24 10.15
C ILE A 3 13.02 3.75 11.59
N ASP A 4 13.05 5.06 11.78
CA ASP A 4 13.06 5.69 13.10
C ASP A 4 11.64 5.76 13.68
N PHE A 5 11.18 4.64 14.26
CA PHE A 5 9.85 4.53 14.84
C PHE A 5 9.63 5.43 16.05
N ASN A 6 10.69 5.89 16.72
CA ASN A 6 10.55 6.83 17.84
C ASN A 6 10.07 8.20 17.35
N LYS A 7 10.61 8.69 16.22
CA LYS A 7 10.11 9.91 15.59
C LYS A 7 8.70 9.75 15.05
N ILE A 8 8.35 8.59 14.49
CA ILE A 8 7.00 8.32 13.99
C ILE A 8 5.97 8.33 15.13
N ALA A 9 6.35 7.84 16.32
CA ALA A 9 5.47 7.78 17.48
C ALA A 9 4.92 9.16 17.92
N GLU A 10 5.66 10.24 17.66
CA GLU A 10 5.23 11.61 17.97
C GLU A 10 3.97 12.03 17.19
N PHE A 11 3.70 11.40 16.04
CA PHE A 11 2.56 11.67 15.18
C PHE A 11 1.38 10.71 15.39
N CYS A 12 1.55 9.67 16.23
CA CYS A 12 0.53 8.65 16.46
C CYS A 12 -0.53 9.16 17.45
N VAL A 13 -1.72 9.51 16.94
CA VAL A 13 -2.81 10.11 17.72
C VAL A 13 -3.86 9.10 18.15
N THR A 14 -4.25 8.18 17.26
CA THR A 14 -5.33 7.21 17.55
C THR A 14 -4.84 6.08 18.46
N LYS A 15 -5.78 5.41 19.14
CA LYS A 15 -5.47 4.25 19.98
C LYS A 15 -4.84 3.12 19.15
N ASN A 16 -5.31 2.94 17.91
CA ASN A 16 -4.78 1.94 17.00
C ASN A 16 -3.35 2.27 16.57
N GLN A 17 -3.08 3.52 16.14
CA GLN A 17 -1.73 3.98 15.80
C GLN A 17 -0.74 3.78 16.94
N LYS A 18 -1.12 4.17 18.17
CA LYS A 18 -0.30 3.99 19.38
C LYS A 18 0.00 2.52 19.68
N LYS A 19 -0.97 1.62 19.45
CA LYS A 19 -0.77 0.17 19.59
C LYS A 19 0.22 -0.36 18.56
N LYS A 20 0.06 0.01 17.29
CA LYS A 20 0.91 -0.47 16.19
C LYS A 20 2.34 0.06 16.31
N ILE A 21 2.53 1.35 16.59
CA ILE A 21 3.88 1.92 16.76
C ILE A 21 4.63 1.29 17.95
N ALA A 22 3.95 0.95 19.04
CA ALA A 22 4.57 0.26 20.17
C ALA A 22 5.05 -1.15 19.84
N ILE A 23 4.43 -1.83 18.87
CA ILE A 23 4.93 -3.13 18.35
C ILE A 23 6.23 -2.89 17.58
N LEU A 24 6.23 -1.89 16.69
CA LEU A 24 7.35 -1.57 15.81
C LEU A 24 8.58 -1.07 16.58
N GLN A 25 8.40 -0.28 17.64
CA GLN A 25 9.48 0.24 18.49
C GLN A 25 10.24 -0.85 19.27
N LYS A 26 9.61 -2.00 19.57
CA LYS A 26 10.26 -3.07 20.36
C LYS A 26 11.34 -3.78 19.56
N LYS A 27 10.96 -4.33 18.41
CA LYS A 27 11.86 -5.04 17.51
C LYS A 27 11.17 -5.19 16.16
N PHE A 28 11.52 -4.30 15.23
CA PHE A 28 11.05 -4.40 13.86
C PHE A 28 11.93 -5.35 13.05
N SER A 29 11.30 -6.22 12.27
CA SER A 29 11.94 -7.00 11.23
C SER A 29 10.97 -7.18 10.09
N PHE A 30 11.35 -6.81 8.87
CA PHE A 30 10.47 -6.99 7.71
C PHE A 30 10.20 -8.47 7.42
N ASN A 31 11.10 -9.39 7.79
CA ASN A 31 10.86 -10.83 7.66
C ASN A 31 9.86 -11.39 8.70
N ASN A 32 9.40 -10.57 9.65
CA ASN A 32 8.44 -10.98 10.67
C ASN A 32 7.04 -10.49 10.28
N SER A 33 6.10 -11.42 10.07
CA SER A 33 4.73 -11.09 9.63
C SER A 33 4.03 -10.10 10.56
N LYS A 34 4.11 -10.28 11.89
CA LYS A 34 3.52 -9.32 12.86
C LYS A 34 4.09 -7.91 12.75
N SER A 35 5.37 -7.79 12.38
CA SER A 35 6.01 -6.49 12.16
C SER A 35 5.54 -5.86 10.86
N ARG A 36 5.37 -6.65 9.79
CA ARG A 36 4.81 -6.17 8.52
C ARG A 36 3.36 -5.74 8.68
N GLU A 37 2.52 -6.59 9.25
CA GLU A 37 1.12 -6.28 9.58
C GLU A 37 1.02 -4.99 10.41
N ALA A 38 1.84 -4.84 11.45
CA ALA A 38 1.82 -3.62 12.26
C ALA A 38 2.26 -2.36 11.49
N LEU A 39 3.20 -2.50 10.55
CA LEU A 39 3.63 -1.40 9.70
C LEU A 39 2.56 -1.02 8.68
N THR A 40 1.99 -2.02 8.01
CA THR A 40 0.89 -1.89 7.05
C THR A 40 -0.29 -1.16 7.70
N ASP A 41 -0.78 -1.65 8.84
CA ASP A 41 -1.91 -1.03 9.56
C ASP A 41 -1.60 0.40 10.01
N LEU A 42 -0.37 0.66 10.47
CA LEU A 42 0.03 2.01 10.86
C LEU A 42 0.02 2.96 9.66
N ILE A 43 0.57 2.54 8.52
CA ILE A 43 0.61 3.36 7.29
C ILE A 43 -0.80 3.63 6.78
N SER A 44 -1.66 2.62 6.74
CA SER A 44 -3.07 2.76 6.35
C SER A 44 -3.80 3.75 7.25
N SER A 45 -3.62 3.62 8.57
CA SER A 45 -4.20 4.54 9.54
C SER A 45 -3.71 5.99 9.37
N LEU A 46 -2.39 6.18 9.23
CA LEU A 46 -1.79 7.51 9.02
C LEU A 46 -2.30 8.13 7.71
N CYS A 47 -2.43 7.34 6.64
CA CYS A 47 -2.96 7.77 5.35
C CYS A 47 -4.42 8.24 5.47
N VAL A 48 -5.29 7.43 6.09
CA VAL A 48 -6.71 7.77 6.28
C VAL A 48 -6.88 8.98 7.20
N ASN A 49 -6.02 9.16 8.21
CA ASN A 49 -6.05 10.35 9.06
C ASN A 49 -5.34 11.57 8.45
N LYS A 50 -4.84 11.48 7.21
CA LYS A 50 -4.08 12.53 6.52
C LYS A 50 -2.84 13.01 7.28
N ILE A 51 -2.19 12.10 8.03
CA ILE A 51 -0.98 12.36 8.80
C ILE A 51 0.23 11.90 7.97
N TYR A 52 0.79 12.81 7.18
CA TYR A 52 1.78 12.46 6.16
C TYR A 52 3.24 12.70 6.58
N GLU A 53 3.50 13.49 7.62
CA GLU A 53 4.84 13.78 8.11
C GLU A 53 5.70 12.52 8.36
N PRO A 54 5.18 11.43 8.97
CA PRO A 54 5.92 10.18 9.12
C PRO A 54 6.41 9.57 7.81
N PHE A 55 5.74 9.83 6.69
CA PHE A 55 6.08 9.20 5.40
C PHE A 55 7.43 9.70 4.87
N LYS A 56 7.93 10.86 5.33
CA LYS A 56 9.32 11.31 5.05
C LYS A 56 10.37 10.34 5.58
N ILE A 57 10.05 9.57 6.63
CA ILE A 57 10.93 8.56 7.23
C ILE A 57 10.67 7.19 6.58
N ILE A 58 9.41 6.86 6.31
CA ILE A 58 9.01 5.54 5.82
C ILE A 58 9.37 5.35 4.34
N ILE A 59 9.07 6.31 3.47
CA ILE A 59 9.25 6.17 2.02
C ILE A 59 10.69 5.76 1.65
N PRO A 60 11.76 6.44 2.13
CA PRO A 60 13.13 6.04 1.79
C PRO A 60 13.48 4.61 2.22
N ALA A 61 12.89 4.12 3.31
CA ALA A 61 13.17 2.79 3.82
C ALA A 61 12.45 1.70 3.01
N ILE A 62 11.21 1.95 2.59
CA ILE A 62 10.43 1.04 1.73
C ILE A 62 11.04 0.95 0.33
N LEU A 63 11.45 2.08 -0.25
CA LEU A 63 12.06 2.12 -1.57
C LEU A 63 13.42 1.39 -1.67
N GLN A 64 14.00 1.00 -0.54
CA GLN A 64 15.23 0.20 -0.48
C GLN A 64 14.98 -1.31 -0.38
N VAL A 65 13.73 -1.75 -0.22
CA VAL A 65 13.41 -3.18 -0.20
C VAL A 65 13.69 -3.76 -1.58
N ARG A 66 14.40 -4.88 -1.63
CA ARG A 66 14.63 -5.60 -2.87
C ARG A 66 13.62 -6.72 -3.00
N PHE A 67 13.14 -6.96 -4.20
CA PHE A 67 12.39 -8.17 -4.49
C PHE A 67 13.32 -9.38 -4.44
N GLU A 68 12.94 -10.40 -3.66
CA GLU A 68 13.71 -11.64 -3.44
C GLU A 68 12.86 -12.91 -3.73
N GLU A 69 11.85 -12.80 -4.61
CA GLU A 69 10.93 -13.90 -4.93
C GLU A 69 10.23 -14.49 -3.70
N ASP A 70 9.90 -13.60 -2.75
CA ASP A 70 9.04 -13.89 -1.61
C ASP A 70 7.76 -13.06 -1.79
N PHE A 71 6.73 -13.69 -2.35
CA PHE A 71 5.47 -13.02 -2.68
C PHE A 71 4.64 -12.67 -1.43
N GLU A 72 4.87 -13.35 -0.30
CA GLU A 72 4.22 -12.99 0.97
C GLU A 72 4.74 -11.65 1.46
N ILE A 73 6.07 -11.49 1.46
CA ILE A 73 6.71 -10.22 1.81
C ILE A 73 6.41 -9.15 0.75
N TRP A 74 6.47 -9.51 -0.53
CA TRP A 74 6.27 -8.56 -1.62
C TRP A 74 4.86 -7.99 -1.66
N GLY A 75 3.83 -8.78 -1.34
CA GLY A 75 2.45 -8.29 -1.24
C GLY A 75 2.33 -7.11 -0.27
N ASP A 76 2.98 -7.20 0.91
CA ASP A 76 3.03 -6.09 1.87
C ASP A 76 3.79 -4.87 1.32
N VAL A 77 4.90 -5.08 0.61
CA VAL A 77 5.69 -4.00 0.00
C VAL A 77 4.88 -3.27 -1.06
N GLU A 78 4.28 -4.02 -1.98
CA GLU A 78 3.45 -3.50 -3.07
C GLU A 78 2.27 -2.71 -2.50
N TYR A 79 1.58 -3.25 -1.50
CA TYR A 79 0.51 -2.57 -0.81
C TYR A 79 0.96 -1.23 -0.22
N ILE A 80 2.07 -1.24 0.53
CA ILE A 80 2.61 -0.03 1.15
C ILE A 80 3.01 1.00 0.09
N ILE A 81 3.64 0.58 -1.00
CA ILE A 81 4.03 1.47 -2.11
C ILE A 81 2.80 2.15 -2.71
N GLY A 82 1.71 1.39 -2.92
CA GLY A 82 0.45 1.93 -3.41
C GLY A 82 -0.06 3.08 -2.54
N LEU A 83 -0.18 2.84 -1.23
CA LEU A 83 -0.65 3.88 -0.29
C LEU A 83 0.28 5.09 -0.22
N LEU A 84 1.60 4.88 -0.14
CA LEU A 84 2.56 5.97 -0.01
C LEU A 84 2.59 6.90 -1.24
N ASN A 85 2.30 6.38 -2.43
CA ASN A 85 2.28 7.16 -3.67
C ASN A 85 1.09 8.11 -3.81
N GLU A 86 0.04 7.92 -3.02
CA GLU A 86 -1.11 8.83 -2.95
C GLU A 86 -0.91 9.94 -1.90
N SER A 87 0.19 9.90 -1.14
CA SER A 87 0.53 10.96 -0.22
C SER A 87 0.92 12.25 -0.96
N PRO A 88 0.45 13.44 -0.52
CA PRO A 88 0.82 14.71 -1.14
C PRO A 88 2.30 15.08 -0.95
N ILE A 89 3.03 14.38 -0.08
CA ILE A 89 4.44 14.68 0.22
C ILE A 89 5.44 13.84 -0.59
N ILE A 90 4.99 12.83 -1.33
CA ILE A 90 5.89 12.02 -2.15
C ILE A 90 6.44 12.84 -3.32
N SER A 91 7.76 12.87 -3.48
CA SER A 91 8.40 13.64 -4.55
C SER A 91 8.32 12.92 -5.89
N SER A 92 8.50 13.65 -7.00
CA SER A 92 8.57 13.05 -8.34
C SER A 92 9.70 12.02 -8.46
N ASP A 93 10.82 12.23 -7.77
CA ASP A 93 11.93 11.26 -7.76
C ASP A 93 11.57 9.98 -6.99
N GLN A 94 10.82 10.10 -5.89
CA GLN A 94 10.31 8.94 -5.15
C GLN A 94 9.23 8.18 -5.92
N LYS A 95 8.39 8.87 -6.71
CA LYS A 95 7.45 8.22 -7.64
C LYS A 95 8.18 7.40 -8.70
N LYS A 96 9.24 7.96 -9.30
CA LYS A 96 10.12 7.22 -10.23
C LYS A 96 10.77 6.01 -9.56
N GLN A 97 11.29 6.16 -8.34
CA GLN A 97 11.85 5.04 -7.58
C GLN A 97 10.80 3.96 -7.27
N SER A 98 9.55 4.35 -7.01
CA SER A 98 8.45 3.39 -6.83
C SER A 98 8.21 2.58 -8.09
N PHE A 99 8.18 3.24 -9.26
CA PHE A 99 8.08 2.56 -10.55
C PHE A 99 9.24 1.60 -10.79
N GLU A 100 10.49 2.03 -10.60
CA GLU A 100 11.66 1.17 -10.78
C GLU A 100 11.68 -0.01 -9.81
N LEU A 101 11.22 0.19 -8.57
CA LEU A 101 11.09 -0.89 -7.60
C LEU A 101 10.07 -1.95 -8.05
N LEU A 102 8.88 -1.53 -8.51
CA LEU A 102 7.90 -2.47 -9.06
C LEU A 102 8.43 -3.14 -10.34
N LYS A 103 9.13 -2.39 -11.20
CA LYS A 103 9.73 -2.91 -12.44
C LYS A 103 10.78 -3.98 -12.17
N SER A 104 11.51 -3.88 -11.05
CA SER A 104 12.53 -4.88 -10.67
C SER A 104 11.97 -6.30 -10.55
N VAL A 105 10.68 -6.48 -10.29
CA VAL A 105 10.01 -7.79 -10.28
C VAL A 105 10.06 -8.44 -11.66
N THR A 106 9.77 -7.66 -12.71
CA THR A 106 9.78 -8.14 -14.11
C THR A 106 11.20 -8.47 -14.60
N GLU A 107 12.22 -7.88 -13.96
CA GLU A 107 13.63 -8.08 -14.31
C GLU A 107 14.27 -9.21 -13.50
N TYR A 108 13.60 -9.68 -12.46
CA TYR A 108 14.10 -10.70 -11.56
C TYR A 108 14.17 -12.07 -12.25
N LYS A 109 15.27 -12.79 -12.00
CA LYS A 109 15.48 -14.17 -12.49
C LYS A 109 15.09 -15.15 -11.41
N SER A 110 13.93 -15.77 -11.62
CA SER A 110 13.33 -16.74 -10.72
C SER A 110 14.32 -17.84 -10.35
N GLN A 111 14.41 -18.13 -9.06
CA GLN A 111 15.09 -19.28 -8.48
C GLN A 111 14.10 -20.35 -7.99
N LYS A 112 12.80 -20.01 -7.89
CA LYS A 112 11.73 -20.88 -7.36
C LYS A 112 10.69 -21.33 -8.40
N GLY A 113 10.95 -21.09 -9.69
CA GLY A 113 10.08 -21.53 -10.79
C GLY A 113 8.88 -20.62 -11.09
N ALA A 114 8.85 -19.40 -10.54
CA ALA A 114 7.77 -18.42 -10.73
C ALA A 114 7.98 -17.47 -11.93
N GLN A 115 8.88 -17.77 -12.87
CA GLN A 115 9.29 -16.84 -13.93
C GLN A 115 8.12 -16.31 -14.76
N GLU A 116 7.15 -17.15 -15.11
CA GLU A 116 5.95 -16.71 -15.85
C GLU A 116 5.16 -15.63 -15.09
N GLY A 117 5.06 -15.76 -13.76
CA GLY A 117 4.41 -14.76 -12.92
C GLY A 117 5.19 -13.45 -12.85
N LEU A 118 6.52 -13.52 -12.86
CA LEU A 118 7.41 -12.35 -12.89
C LEU A 118 7.32 -11.61 -14.22
N ASP A 119 7.39 -12.35 -15.34
CA ASP A 119 7.34 -11.80 -16.69
C ASP A 119 5.99 -11.11 -16.97
N ASN A 120 4.89 -11.67 -16.42
CA ASN A 120 3.55 -11.12 -16.57
C ASN A 120 3.13 -10.15 -15.45
N TYR A 121 4.02 -9.81 -14.51
CA TYR A 121 3.67 -9.03 -13.32
C TYR A 121 2.98 -7.70 -13.66
N PHE A 122 3.56 -6.90 -14.57
CA PHE A 122 2.93 -5.66 -15.02
C PHE A 122 1.65 -5.91 -15.84
N ALA A 123 1.66 -6.91 -16.72
CA ALA A 123 0.49 -7.24 -17.53
C ALA A 123 -0.73 -7.60 -16.66
N ARG A 124 -0.51 -8.30 -15.54
CA ARG A 124 -1.57 -8.66 -14.59
C ARG A 124 -2.14 -7.46 -13.84
N HIS A 125 -1.31 -6.49 -13.47
CA HIS A 125 -1.78 -5.22 -12.90
C HIS A 125 -2.54 -4.39 -13.94
N LEU A 126 -1.98 -4.25 -15.15
CA LEU A 126 -2.57 -3.46 -16.23
C LEU A 126 -3.85 -4.09 -16.83
N SER A 127 -4.07 -5.39 -16.62
CA SER A 127 -5.36 -6.04 -16.94
C SER A 127 -6.46 -5.70 -15.93
N LEU A 128 -6.17 -4.88 -14.92
CA LEU A 128 -7.07 -4.46 -13.84
C LEU A 128 -7.58 -5.60 -12.95
N TYR A 129 -6.96 -6.78 -13.03
CA TYR A 129 -7.39 -7.98 -12.30
C TYR A 129 -7.57 -7.70 -10.79
N PHE A 130 -6.56 -7.12 -10.15
CA PHE A 130 -6.60 -6.81 -8.70
C PHE A 130 -7.53 -5.64 -8.35
N VAL A 131 -7.81 -4.76 -9.30
CA VAL A 131 -8.76 -3.65 -9.10
C VAL A 131 -10.19 -4.18 -9.16
N GLU A 132 -10.50 -5.03 -10.13
CA GLU A 132 -11.80 -5.68 -10.27
C GLU A 132 -12.11 -6.60 -9.09
N GLU A 133 -11.14 -7.43 -8.66
CA GLU A 133 -11.25 -8.25 -7.44
C GLU A 133 -11.47 -7.37 -6.20
N GLY A 134 -10.71 -6.28 -6.05
CA GLY A 134 -10.90 -5.34 -4.95
C GLY A 134 -12.27 -4.65 -4.95
N MET A 135 -12.83 -4.37 -6.13
CA MET A 135 -14.19 -3.82 -6.24
C MET A 135 -15.26 -4.81 -5.80
N GLU A 136 -15.13 -6.09 -6.15
CA GLU A 136 -16.07 -7.12 -5.69
C GLU A 136 -15.95 -7.33 -4.17
N ASN A 137 -14.73 -7.42 -3.64
CA ASN A 137 -14.51 -7.56 -2.19
C ASN A 137 -15.11 -6.40 -1.38
N VAL A 138 -15.02 -5.16 -1.88
CA VAL A 138 -15.67 -4.00 -1.26
C VAL A 138 -17.19 -4.13 -1.31
N LYS A 139 -17.75 -4.62 -2.42
CA LYS A 139 -19.18 -4.83 -2.57
C LYS A 139 -19.69 -5.91 -1.60
N GLU A 140 -19.03 -7.06 -1.53
CA GLU A 140 -19.35 -8.14 -0.60
C GLU A 140 -19.32 -7.65 0.86
N ALA A 141 -18.27 -6.95 1.27
CA ALA A 141 -18.17 -6.42 2.64
C ALA A 141 -19.28 -5.41 2.99
N ILE A 142 -19.75 -4.62 2.01
CA ILE A 142 -20.90 -3.71 2.19
C ILE A 142 -22.21 -4.50 2.31
N GLU A 143 -22.39 -5.53 1.48
CA GLU A 143 -23.59 -6.39 1.49
C GLU A 143 -23.70 -7.19 2.79
N ASP A 144 -22.57 -7.59 3.36
CA ASP A 144 -22.48 -8.32 4.64
C ASP A 144 -22.58 -7.42 5.88
N ASP A 145 -22.63 -6.09 5.72
CA ASP A 145 -22.61 -5.08 6.80
C ASP A 145 -21.39 -5.22 7.76
N ASP A 146 -20.28 -5.79 7.26
CA ASP A 146 -19.04 -5.91 8.00
C ASP A 146 -18.18 -4.66 7.79
N LEU A 147 -18.37 -3.66 8.67
CA LEU A 147 -17.68 -2.39 8.57
C LEU A 147 -16.16 -2.48 8.76
N GLU A 148 -15.66 -3.47 9.52
CA GLU A 148 -14.22 -3.65 9.69
C GLU A 148 -13.61 -4.24 8.42
N LEU A 149 -14.27 -5.25 7.84
CA LEU A 149 -13.88 -5.80 6.56
C LEU A 149 -13.98 -4.75 5.44
N GLU A 150 -15.06 -3.97 5.39
CA GLU A 150 -15.26 -2.87 4.43
C GLU A 150 -14.07 -1.90 4.47
N TYR A 151 -13.62 -1.50 5.68
CA TYR A 151 -12.47 -0.63 5.85
C TYR A 151 -11.20 -1.20 5.20
N PHE A 152 -10.88 -2.47 5.47
CA PHE A 152 -9.69 -3.11 4.91
C PHE A 152 -9.80 -3.36 3.40
N MET A 153 -10.98 -3.76 2.89
CA MET A 153 -11.19 -3.98 1.46
C MET A 153 -11.06 -2.69 0.66
N ARG A 154 -11.56 -1.57 1.20
CA ARG A 154 -11.40 -0.24 0.57
C ARG A 154 -9.94 0.20 0.50
N LEU A 155 -9.16 -0.05 1.55
CA LEU A 155 -7.72 0.23 1.54
C LEU A 155 -6.98 -0.64 0.51
N GLY A 156 -7.32 -1.92 0.43
CA GLY A 156 -6.80 -2.83 -0.59
C GLY A 156 -7.07 -2.31 -2.01
N LEU A 157 -8.31 -1.96 -2.31
CA LEU A 157 -8.70 -1.39 -3.60
C LEU A 157 -7.99 -0.07 -3.91
N LEU A 158 -7.87 0.83 -2.92
CA LEU A 158 -7.11 2.08 -3.05
C LEU A 158 -5.66 1.79 -3.45
N SER A 159 -5.01 0.87 -2.74
CA SER A 159 -3.64 0.48 -3.03
C SER A 159 -3.49 -0.12 -4.43
N SER A 160 -4.34 -1.09 -4.80
CA SER A 160 -4.29 -1.74 -6.13
C SER A 160 -4.44 -0.72 -7.26
N ALA A 161 -5.40 0.21 -7.16
CA ALA A 161 -5.56 1.27 -8.16
C ALA A 161 -4.34 2.20 -8.23
N SER A 162 -3.70 2.48 -7.09
CA SER A 162 -2.49 3.29 -7.02
C SER A 162 -1.30 2.58 -7.67
N VAL A 163 -1.15 1.28 -7.47
CA VAL A 163 -0.13 0.45 -8.13
C VAL A 163 -0.29 0.47 -9.65
N VAL A 164 -1.53 0.35 -10.16
CA VAL A 164 -1.80 0.50 -11.59
C VAL A 164 -1.36 1.86 -12.13
N LYS A 165 -1.60 2.95 -11.40
CA LYS A 165 -1.11 4.29 -11.79
C LYS A 165 0.40 4.37 -11.86
N ILE A 166 1.08 3.81 -10.85
CA ILE A 166 2.55 3.80 -10.81
C ILE A 166 3.09 3.04 -12.03
N ILE A 167 2.58 1.84 -12.29
CA ILE A 167 3.01 0.99 -13.41
C ILE A 167 2.70 1.63 -14.77
N CYS A 168 1.53 2.27 -14.89
CA CYS A 168 1.16 3.02 -16.09
C CYS A 168 2.14 4.17 -16.38
N ASN A 169 2.77 4.74 -15.34
CA ASN A 169 3.82 5.75 -15.43
C ASN A 169 3.50 6.90 -16.40
N SER A 170 2.24 7.35 -16.36
CA SER A 170 1.68 8.41 -17.23
C SER A 170 1.80 8.14 -18.74
N THR A 171 1.79 6.87 -19.15
CA THR A 171 1.76 6.48 -20.58
C THR A 171 0.33 6.31 -21.12
N ASN A 172 -0.68 6.29 -20.25
CA ASN A 172 -2.09 6.15 -20.61
C ASN A 172 -2.98 7.05 -19.72
N ASP A 173 -3.29 8.24 -20.23
CA ASP A 173 -4.09 9.26 -19.53
C ASP A 173 -5.50 8.78 -19.16
N LEU A 174 -6.13 7.96 -20.02
CA LEU A 174 -7.48 7.46 -19.78
C LEU A 174 -7.49 6.51 -18.59
N LEU A 175 -6.53 5.58 -18.56
CA LEU A 175 -6.38 4.64 -17.46
C LEU A 175 -6.00 5.37 -16.16
N GLU A 176 -5.10 6.34 -16.22
CA GLU A 176 -4.71 7.15 -15.06
C GLU A 176 -5.92 7.90 -14.47
N LYS A 177 -6.76 8.50 -15.34
CA LYS A 177 -8.01 9.14 -14.92
C LYS A 177 -8.96 8.14 -14.24
N GLN A 178 -9.16 6.96 -14.83
CA GLN A 178 -10.01 5.92 -14.25
C GLN A 178 -9.53 5.50 -12.85
N MET A 179 -8.22 5.27 -12.68
CA MET A 179 -7.67 4.91 -11.38
C MET A 179 -7.80 6.05 -10.36
N ASN A 180 -7.60 7.31 -10.78
CA ASN A 180 -7.82 8.47 -9.91
C ASN A 180 -9.26 8.57 -9.41
N GLU A 181 -10.26 8.29 -10.26
CA GLU A 181 -11.67 8.27 -9.86
C GLU A 181 -11.94 7.18 -8.81
N ILE A 182 -11.37 5.98 -8.99
CA ILE A 182 -11.48 4.87 -8.01
C ILE A 182 -10.84 5.27 -6.67
N ILE A 183 -9.62 5.80 -6.70
CA ILE A 183 -8.87 6.21 -5.50
C ILE A 183 -9.63 7.29 -4.74
N LEU A 184 -10.10 8.34 -5.43
CA LEU A 184 -10.85 9.43 -4.80
C LEU A 184 -12.12 8.90 -4.12
N LYS A 185 -12.84 7.98 -4.76
CA LYS A 185 -14.03 7.34 -4.18
C LYS A 185 -13.69 6.56 -2.91
N GLN A 186 -12.60 5.79 -2.91
CA GLN A 186 -12.19 5.03 -1.71
C GLN A 186 -11.73 5.95 -0.58
N ILE A 187 -10.93 6.98 -0.90
CA ILE A 187 -10.51 8.00 0.08
C ILE A 187 -11.74 8.65 0.70
N GLN A 188 -12.73 9.07 -0.10
CA GLN A 188 -13.94 9.69 0.41
C GLN A 188 -14.70 8.76 1.38
N ALA A 189 -14.90 7.49 0.99
CA ALA A 189 -15.60 6.51 1.81
C ALA A 189 -14.85 6.21 3.12
N LEU A 190 -13.52 6.08 3.08
CA LEU A 190 -12.68 5.82 4.27
C LEU A 190 -12.74 6.96 5.31
N HIS A 191 -13.14 8.17 4.92
CA HIS A 191 -13.35 9.30 5.84
C HIS A 191 -14.77 9.36 6.42
N GLU A 192 -15.68 8.47 6.03
CA GLU A 192 -16.98 8.35 6.67
C GLU A 192 -16.81 7.90 8.12
N GLU A 193 -17.56 8.49 9.05
CA GLU A 193 -17.45 8.24 10.49
C GLU A 193 -17.55 6.74 10.83
N LYS A 194 -18.40 6.00 10.11
CA LYS A 194 -18.61 4.55 10.30
C LYS A 194 -17.34 3.73 10.08
N LEU A 195 -16.44 4.18 9.19
CA LEU A 195 -15.19 3.51 8.84
C LEU A 195 -13.98 4.14 9.53
N LEU A 196 -13.98 5.46 9.72
CA LEU A 196 -12.83 6.19 10.28
C LEU A 196 -12.42 5.67 11.67
N LYS A 197 -13.37 5.11 12.44
CA LYS A 197 -13.11 4.50 13.76
C LYS A 197 -12.12 3.32 13.72
N TYR A 198 -11.91 2.69 12.57
CA TYR A 198 -10.96 1.60 12.39
C TYR A 198 -9.53 2.08 12.07
N SER A 199 -9.34 3.39 11.87
CA SER A 199 -8.02 3.99 11.66
C SER A 199 -7.21 4.12 12.95
#